data_AF-A0A7S6RVI6-F1
#
_entry.id   AF-A0A7S6RVI6-F1
#
_cell.length_a   1.000
_cell.length_b   1.000
_cell.length_c   1.000
_cell.angle_alpha   90.00
_cell.angle_beta   90.00
_cell.angle_gamma   90.00
#
_symmetry.space_group_name_H-M   'P 1'
#
loop_
_entity.id
_entity.type
_entity.pdbx_description
1 polymer ?
#
loop_
_entity_poly.entity_id
_entity_poly.type
_entity_poly.pdbx_seq_one_letter_code
_entity_poly.pdbx_strand_id
1 'polypeptide(L)'
;MRNETQTTHSHSKHEQHCQHVYETGQLRRAKMHVARLTGNFDSRKILSPSLLQLLETSIILETTDSKVLASRLKRKPAAIRADLQKICHLLAEEPRL
;
A
#
# COMPACT_ATOMS: atom_id res chain seq x y z
N MET A 1 18.58 -52.57 2.50
CA MET A 1 18.23 -51.91 3.77
C MET A 1 17.73 -50.51 3.43
N ARG A 2 16.53 -50.15 3.91
CA ARG A 2 15.85 -48.87 3.67
C ARG A 2 16.50 -47.78 4.52
N ASN A 3 16.71 -46.61 3.94
CA ASN A 3 17.02 -45.40 4.68
C ASN A 3 16.00 -44.34 4.24
N GLU A 4 14.91 -44.26 5.00
CA GLU A 4 13.83 -43.30 4.83
C GLU A 4 14.31 -41.92 5.29
N THR A 5 14.44 -40.98 4.35
CA THR A 5 14.58 -39.55 4.65
C THR A 5 13.25 -39.01 5.13
N GLN A 6 13.08 -38.90 6.45
CA GLN A 6 12.02 -38.15 7.09
C GLN A 6 12.13 -36.67 6.69
N THR A 7 11.31 -36.26 5.73
CA THR A 7 11.04 -34.85 5.44
C THR A 7 9.87 -34.44 6.31
N THR A 8 10.14 -33.87 7.49
CA THR A 8 9.09 -33.35 8.39
C THR A 8 8.92 -31.85 8.20
N HIS A 9 7.88 -31.52 7.42
CA HIS A 9 7.24 -30.23 7.24
C HIS A 9 7.29 -29.31 8.48
N SER A 10 8.13 -28.26 8.44
CA SER A 10 8.12 -27.18 9.46
C SER A 10 8.11 -25.75 8.89
N HIS A 11 7.95 -25.56 7.57
CA HIS A 11 8.14 -24.24 6.95
C HIS A 11 6.96 -23.26 7.04
N SER A 12 5.72 -23.71 7.30
CA SER A 12 4.54 -22.86 7.04
C SER A 12 4.28 -21.72 8.06
N LYS A 13 4.61 -21.89 9.35
CA LYS A 13 4.23 -20.87 10.38
C LYS A 13 5.21 -19.71 10.46
N HIS A 14 6.50 -19.98 10.25
CA HIS A 14 7.54 -18.96 10.37
C HIS A 14 7.50 -17.98 9.18
N GLU A 15 7.25 -18.49 7.96
CA GLU A 15 7.12 -17.67 6.75
C GLU A 15 5.91 -16.74 6.82
N GLN A 16 4.76 -17.22 7.29
CA GLN A 16 3.55 -16.40 7.46
C GLN A 16 3.74 -15.27 8.49
N HIS A 17 4.41 -15.57 9.62
CA HIS A 17 4.70 -14.56 10.63
C HIS A 17 5.68 -13.50 10.10
N CYS A 18 6.74 -13.91 9.40
CA CYS A 18 7.68 -12.98 8.78
C CYS A 18 7.02 -12.11 7.70
N GLN A 19 6.13 -12.67 6.87
CA GLN A 19 5.35 -11.92 5.88
C GLN A 19 4.43 -10.90 6.55
N HIS A 20 3.70 -11.30 7.60
CA HIS A 20 2.81 -10.40 8.32
C HIS A 20 3.56 -9.22 8.97
N VAL A 21 4.71 -9.49 9.58
CA VAL A 21 5.58 -8.45 10.17
C VAL A 21 6.13 -7.52 9.09
N TYR A 22 6.55 -8.07 7.94
CA TYR A 22 7.02 -7.29 6.80
C TYR A 22 5.93 -6.39 6.23
N GLU A 23 4.73 -6.93 5.97
CA GLU A 23 3.57 -6.17 5.49
C GLU A 23 3.14 -5.08 6.48
N THR A 24 3.14 -5.39 7.79
CA THR A 24 2.85 -4.41 8.85
C THR A 24 3.90 -3.30 8.89
N GLY A 25 5.18 -3.65 8.71
CA GLY A 25 6.27 -2.69 8.59
C GLY A 25 6.12 -1.76 7.38
N GLN A 26 5.76 -2.31 6.21
CA GLN A 26 5.48 -1.55 5.00
C GLN A 26 4.29 -0.61 5.20
N LEU A 27 3.20 -1.08 5.81
CA LEU A 27 2.03 -0.26 6.11
C LEU A 27 2.38 0.92 7.03
N ARG A 28 3.16 0.66 8.09
CA ARG A 28 3.61 1.73 9.00
C ARG A 28 4.47 2.76 8.27
N ARG A 29 5.39 2.33 7.41
CA ARG A 29 6.20 3.24 6.59
C ARG A 29 5.35 4.04 5.61
N ALA A 30 4.41 3.39 4.91
CA ALA A 30 3.50 4.05 3.97
C ALA A 30 2.67 5.13 4.68
N LYS A 31 2.07 4.80 5.84
CA LYS A 31 1.34 5.76 6.66
C LYS A 31 2.18 6.95 7.10
N MET A 32 3.42 6.70 7.52
CA MET A 32 4.35 7.78 7.89
C MET A 32 4.70 8.67 6.71
N HIS A 33 4.95 8.10 5.53
CA HIS A 33 5.21 8.86 4.31
C HIS A 33 3.99 9.68 3.88
N VAL A 34 2.81 9.08 3.90
CA VAL A 34 1.55 9.76 3.60
C VAL A 34 1.29 10.86 4.61
N ALA A 35 1.42 10.63 5.90
CA ALA A 35 1.22 11.65 6.93
C ALA A 35 2.19 12.84 6.79
N ARG A 36 3.46 12.58 6.44
CA ARG A 36 4.42 13.65 6.13
C ARG A 36 4.02 14.42 4.88
N LEU A 37 3.58 13.72 3.84
CA LEU A 37 3.14 14.33 2.59
C LEU A 37 1.87 15.16 2.80
N THR A 38 0.91 14.65 3.58
CA THR A 38 -0.37 15.31 3.87
C THR A 38 -0.29 16.36 4.97
N GLY A 39 0.73 16.31 5.83
CA GLY A 39 0.95 17.28 6.89
C GLY A 39 1.25 18.69 6.36
N ASN A 40 1.72 18.78 5.12
CA ASN A 40 1.95 20.04 4.40
C ASN A 40 0.68 20.58 3.72
N PHE A 41 -0.39 19.77 3.62
CA PHE A 41 -1.63 20.24 3.01
C PHE A 41 -2.34 21.16 3.99
N ASP A 42 -2.87 22.28 3.47
CA ASP A 42 -3.80 23.12 4.22
C ASP A 42 -4.95 22.23 4.74
N SER A 43 -5.45 22.50 5.94
CA SER A 43 -6.54 21.77 6.62
C SER A 43 -7.79 21.56 5.75
N ARG A 44 -7.93 22.34 4.68
CA ARG A 44 -8.99 22.27 3.66
C ARG A 44 -8.75 21.24 2.55
N LYS A 45 -7.54 20.70 2.40
CA LYS A 45 -7.14 19.74 1.36
C LYS A 45 -6.84 18.34 1.93
N ILE A 46 -7.53 17.95 3.01
CA ILE A 46 -7.39 16.62 3.60
C ILE A 46 -7.85 15.57 2.59
N LEU A 47 -6.96 14.63 2.26
CA LEU A 47 -7.31 13.46 1.46
C LEU A 47 -8.40 12.66 2.16
N SER A 48 -9.46 12.29 1.42
CA SER A 48 -10.48 11.42 1.98
C SER A 48 -9.86 10.06 2.38
N PRO A 49 -10.47 9.32 3.32
CA PRO A 49 -9.95 8.02 3.76
C PRO A 49 -9.71 7.03 2.60
N SER A 50 -10.55 7.07 1.56
CA SER A 50 -10.40 6.21 0.38
C SER A 50 -9.22 6.59 -0.51
N LEU A 51 -8.87 7.89 -0.59
CA LEU A 51 -7.68 8.36 -1.30
C LEU A 51 -6.40 8.07 -0.51
N LEU A 52 -6.45 8.22 0.82
CA LEU A 52 -5.35 7.82 1.72
C LEU A 52 -5.05 6.33 1.58
N GLN A 53 -6.08 5.47 1.65
CA GLN A 53 -5.90 4.04 1.50
C GLN A 53 -5.34 3.66 0.11
N LEU A 54 -5.77 4.36 -0.94
CA LEU A 54 -5.22 4.17 -2.29
C LEU A 54 -3.73 4.54 -2.35
N LEU A 55 -3.36 5.69 -1.79
CA LEU A 55 -1.98 6.17 -1.77
C LEU A 55 -1.08 5.27 -0.90
N GLU A 56 -1.55 4.85 0.27
CA GLU A 56 -0.84 3.88 1.11
C GLU A 56 -0.60 2.57 0.34
N THR A 57 -1.63 2.06 -0.33
CA THR A 57 -1.54 0.80 -1.08
C THR A 57 -0.61 0.92 -2.29
N SER A 58 -0.61 2.06 -2.99
CA SER A 58 0.32 2.31 -4.10
C SER A 58 1.76 2.38 -3.64
N ILE A 59 2.02 2.93 -2.44
CA ILE A 59 3.37 2.96 -1.84
C ILE A 59 3.79 1.56 -1.40
N ILE A 60 2.93 0.80 -0.73
CA ILE A 60 3.26 -0.56 -0.24
C ILE A 60 3.58 -1.50 -1.40
N LEU A 61 2.82 -1.40 -2.50
CA LEU A 61 3.00 -2.23 -3.69
C LEU A 61 3.95 -1.61 -4.73
N GLU A 62 4.47 -0.42 -4.46
CA GLU A 62 5.35 0.35 -5.35
C GLU A 62 4.82 0.42 -6.80
N THR A 63 3.51 0.65 -6.94
CA THR A 63 2.84 0.62 -8.26
C THR A 63 1.72 1.65 -8.36
N THR A 64 1.54 2.18 -9.57
CA THR A 64 0.40 3.02 -9.97
C THR A 64 -0.52 2.30 -10.96
N ASP A 65 -0.29 1.00 -11.24
CA ASP A 65 -1.14 0.23 -12.14
C ASP A 65 -2.56 0.10 -11.57
N SER A 66 -3.50 0.74 -12.25
CA SER A 66 -4.90 0.77 -11.83
C SER A 66 -5.57 -0.62 -11.75
N LYS A 67 -5.11 -1.63 -12.49
CA LYS A 67 -5.63 -3.00 -12.43
C LYS A 67 -5.11 -3.72 -11.19
N VAL A 68 -3.83 -3.59 -10.88
CA VAL A 68 -3.21 -4.18 -9.68
C VAL A 68 -3.83 -3.58 -8.42
N LEU A 69 -3.93 -2.25 -8.37
CA LEU A 69 -4.55 -1.54 -7.25
C LEU A 69 -6.05 -1.83 -7.14
N ALA A 70 -6.77 -1.92 -8.25
CA ALA A 70 -8.19 -2.30 -8.26
C ALA A 70 -8.41 -3.69 -7.67
N SER A 71 -7.55 -4.65 -8.03
CA SER A 71 -7.60 -6.00 -7.49
C SER A 71 -7.34 -6.00 -5.98
N ARG A 72 -6.28 -5.31 -5.51
CA ARG A 72 -5.94 -5.24 -4.08
C ARG A 72 -7.02 -4.53 -3.25
N LEU A 73 -7.58 -3.45 -3.77
CA LEU A 73 -8.57 -2.62 -3.06
C LEU A 73 -10.01 -3.06 -3.28
N LYS A 74 -10.25 -4.08 -4.13
CA LYS A 74 -11.58 -4.53 -4.54
C LYS A 74 -12.44 -3.39 -5.10
N ARG A 75 -11.84 -2.52 -5.91
CA ARG A 75 -12.49 -1.36 -6.57
C ARG A 75 -12.44 -1.50 -8.09
N LYS A 76 -13.26 -0.75 -8.83
CA LYS A 76 -13.20 -0.72 -10.30
C LYS A 76 -11.93 0.00 -10.78
N PRO A 77 -11.20 -0.50 -11.80
CA PRO A 77 -10.00 0.17 -12.33
C PRO A 77 -10.24 1.61 -12.79
N ALA A 78 -11.42 1.89 -13.36
CA ALA A 78 -11.79 3.25 -13.77
C ALA A 78 -11.87 4.22 -12.58
N ALA A 79 -12.41 3.77 -11.44
CA ALA A 79 -12.47 4.57 -10.23
C ALA A 79 -11.07 4.79 -9.63
N ILE A 80 -10.21 3.76 -9.65
CA ILE A 80 -8.81 3.89 -9.23
C ILE A 80 -8.06 4.94 -10.05
N ARG A 81 -8.21 4.94 -11.39
CA ARG A 81 -7.56 5.94 -12.24
C ARG A 81 -8.02 7.36 -11.91
N ALA A 82 -9.33 7.57 -11.78
CA ALA A 82 -9.88 8.87 -11.45
C ALA A 82 -9.37 9.37 -10.08
N ASP A 83 -9.28 8.48 -9.10
CA ASP A 83 -8.77 8.83 -7.77
C ASP A 83 -7.26 9.06 -7.75
N LEU A 84 -6.47 8.31 -8.51
CA LEU A 84 -5.04 8.60 -8.71
C LEU A 84 -4.83 9.98 -9.32
N GLN A 85 -5.63 10.35 -10.33
CA GLN A 85 -5.58 11.68 -10.92
C GLN A 85 -5.90 12.79 -9.91
N LYS A 86 -6.91 12.59 -9.05
CA LYS A 86 -7.21 13.53 -7.96
C LYS A 86 -6.04 13.67 -7.00
N ILE A 87 -5.41 12.56 -6.60
CA ILE A 87 -4.23 12.58 -5.72
C ILE A 87 -3.09 13.36 -6.38
N CYS A 88 -2.79 13.09 -7.66
CA CYS A 88 -1.76 13.83 -8.40
C CYS A 88 -2.05 15.33 -8.48
N HIS A 89 -3.31 15.70 -8.74
CA HIS A 89 -3.72 17.09 -8.82
C HIS A 89 -3.56 17.80 -7.47
N LEU A 90 -4.04 17.17 -6.39
CA LEU A 90 -3.90 17.68 -5.03
C LEU A 90 -2.42 17.88 -4.64
N LEU A 91 -1.54 16.94 -5.02
CA LEU A 91 -0.10 17.03 -4.78
C LEU A 91 0.60 18.09 -5.65
N ALA A 92 0.11 18.34 -6.86
CA ALA A 92 0.68 19.34 -7.77
C ALA A 92 0.27 20.78 -7.42
N GLU A 93 -0.88 20.96 -6.77
CA GLU A 93 -1.33 22.26 -6.26
C GLU A 93 -0.66 22.68 -4.95
N GLU A 94 0.21 21.85 -4.38
CA GLU A 94 1.01 22.21 -3.20
C GLU A 94 2.19 23.08 -3.70
N PRO A 95 2.28 24.36 -3.29
CA PRO A 95 3.39 25.20 -3.69
C PRO A 95 4.65 24.64 -3.04
N ARG A 96 5.61 24.20 -3.86
CA ARG A 96 6.97 23.90 -3.40
C ARG A 96 7.60 25.19 -2.86
N LEU A 97 7.42 25.44 -1.57
CA LEU A 97 8.14 26.47 -0.81
C LEU A 97 9.59 26.04 -0.58
#